data_AF-A0A6I4ZEW6-F1
#
_entry.id   AF-A0A6I4ZEW6-F1
#
_cell.length_a   1.000
_cell.length_b   1.000
_cell.length_c   1.000
_cell.angle_alpha   90.00
_cell.angle_beta   90.00
_cell.angle_gamma   90.00
#
_symmetry.space_group_name_H-M   'P 1'
#
loop_
_entity.id
_entity.type
_entity.pdbx_description
1 polymer ?
#
loop_
_entity_poly.entity_id
_entity_poly.type
_entity_poly.pdbx_seq_one_letter_code
_entity_poly.pdbx_strand_id
1 'polypeptide(L)'
;MRKKKIILRSLIVAILAIAGCTTSMFTWVALDTNDSAGEAEEFLHLLRERKTAEAYHDTTTAHFRALQTPQEFDKMMELLGLPLTYRLDVWRDRTLELDNRSRIRGTLIDLGGQDVKFTVDVVREQGDWKINAFVDDDRANVGPGAWFKQIPLREDLNLLTGKTMKVFRESIEAGDMSAFYNAMSDSFTIGITLERLQIKFRSYMDANYDLTGIEDLEPTYQELPVFEDIGLGIDEEDFTTIEDVMILRGYYPLKPKPVPFKLSYVYEHPEWKLFQFDISEPTITELSPQDCILWLQTQENKDPAQCFDIELNRTQRGIITDSR
;
A
#
# COMPACT_ATOMS: atom_id res chain seq x y z
N MET A 1 38.43 -43.34 40.68
CA MET A 1 37.75 -42.14 41.24
C MET A 1 38.44 -40.81 40.91
N ARG A 2 39.78 -40.71 40.88
CA ARG A 2 40.51 -39.44 40.65
C ARG A 2 40.28 -38.81 39.27
N LYS A 3 40.22 -39.63 38.19
CA LYS A 3 39.95 -39.16 36.81
C LYS A 3 38.57 -38.50 36.65
N LYS A 4 37.52 -39.05 37.26
CA LYS A 4 36.15 -38.48 37.24
C LYS A 4 36.09 -37.09 37.91
N LYS A 5 36.82 -36.89 39.01
CA LYS A 5 36.88 -35.57 39.69
C LYS A 5 37.62 -34.51 38.87
N ILE A 6 38.63 -34.90 38.09
CA ILE A 6 39.36 -33.97 37.21
C ILE A 6 38.46 -33.53 36.05
N ILE A 7 37.79 -34.49 35.38
CA ILE A 7 36.87 -34.19 34.27
C ILE A 7 35.73 -33.27 34.70
N LEU A 8 35.12 -33.51 35.88
CA LEU A 8 34.04 -32.66 36.40
C LEU A 8 34.53 -31.24 36.69
N ARG A 9 35.73 -31.06 37.25
CA ARG A 9 36.30 -29.73 37.52
C ARG A 9 36.59 -28.96 36.24
N SER A 10 37.16 -29.62 35.22
CA SER A 10 37.38 -28.98 33.92
C SER A 10 36.06 -28.57 33.24
N LEU A 11 35.01 -29.39 33.39
CA LEU A 11 33.70 -29.08 32.80
C LEU A 11 33.03 -27.88 33.48
N ILE A 12 33.13 -27.78 34.81
CA ILE A 12 32.61 -26.63 35.57
C ILE A 12 33.35 -25.34 35.18
N VAL A 13 34.68 -25.39 35.05
CA VAL A 13 35.47 -24.22 34.62
C VAL A 13 35.10 -23.79 33.20
N ALA A 14 34.92 -24.75 32.29
CA ALA A 14 34.48 -24.45 30.92
C ALA A 14 33.09 -23.80 30.89
N ILE A 15 32.12 -24.31 31.66
CA ILE A 15 30.77 -23.73 31.73
C ILE A 15 30.82 -22.31 32.32
N LEU A 16 31.59 -22.09 33.39
CA LEU A 16 31.73 -20.76 34.00
C LEU A 16 32.40 -19.76 33.05
N ALA A 17 33.38 -20.20 32.26
CA ALA A 17 34.02 -19.36 31.25
C ALA A 17 33.03 -18.97 30.14
N ILE A 18 32.25 -19.93 29.62
CA ILE A 18 31.23 -19.67 28.60
C ILE A 18 30.12 -18.76 29.15
N ALA A 19 29.66 -19.02 30.38
CA ALA A 19 28.67 -18.20 31.05
C ALA A 19 29.18 -16.76 31.25
N GLY A 20 30.43 -16.58 31.68
CA GLY A 20 31.05 -15.25 31.83
C GLY A 20 31.19 -14.50 30.51
N CYS A 21 31.65 -15.17 29.44
CA CYS A 21 31.76 -14.55 28.12
C CYS A 21 30.39 -14.15 27.54
N THR A 22 29.38 -15.00 27.71
CA THR A 22 28.02 -14.71 27.23
C THR A 22 27.39 -13.57 28.03
N THR A 23 27.46 -13.56 29.36
CA THR A 23 26.96 -12.42 30.14
C THR A 23 27.69 -11.13 29.83
N SER A 24 29.01 -11.13 29.66
CA SER A 24 29.75 -9.91 29.30
C SER A 24 29.32 -9.34 27.94
N MET A 25 29.09 -10.21 26.96
CA MET A 25 28.63 -9.82 25.63
C MET A 25 27.22 -9.23 25.69
N PHE A 26 26.32 -9.86 26.45
CA PHE A 26 24.96 -9.36 26.65
C PHE A 26 24.91 -8.03 27.41
N THR A 27 25.74 -7.83 28.44
CA THR A 27 25.84 -6.54 29.14
C THR A 27 26.42 -5.44 28.26
N TRP A 28 27.37 -5.75 27.39
CA TRP A 28 27.94 -4.77 26.47
C TRP A 28 26.91 -4.30 25.44
N VAL A 29 26.21 -5.24 24.78
CA VAL A 29 25.11 -4.91 23.86
C VAL A 29 24.01 -4.13 24.57
N ALA A 30 23.64 -4.50 25.80
CA ALA A 30 22.60 -3.81 26.55
C ALA A 30 22.97 -2.37 26.95
N LEU A 31 24.25 -2.08 27.20
CA LEU A 31 24.70 -0.72 27.54
C LEU A 31 24.89 0.15 26.30
N ASP A 32 25.44 -0.42 25.22
CA ASP A 32 25.74 0.31 23.99
C ASP A 32 24.44 0.69 23.25
N THR A 33 23.49 -0.26 23.15
CA THR A 33 22.24 -0.07 22.39
C THR A 33 21.07 0.52 23.17
N ASN A 34 21.27 0.88 24.44
CA ASN A 34 20.19 1.38 25.29
C ASN A 34 19.65 2.72 24.79
N ASP A 35 20.53 3.58 24.28
CA ASP A 35 20.20 4.97 23.97
C ASP A 35 19.42 5.09 22.66
N SER A 36 19.86 4.41 21.58
CA SER A 36 19.13 4.44 20.30
C SER A 36 17.73 3.84 20.40
N ALA A 37 17.57 2.84 21.24
CA ALA A 37 16.28 2.19 21.43
C ALA A 37 15.36 2.90 22.41
N GLY A 38 15.91 3.59 23.41
CA GLY A 38 15.13 4.54 24.22
C GLY A 38 14.48 5.59 23.33
N GLU A 39 15.21 6.14 22.36
CA GLU A 39 14.68 7.16 21.46
C GLU A 39 13.56 6.65 20.54
N ALA A 40 13.73 5.45 19.97
CA ALA A 40 12.67 4.85 19.17
C ALA A 40 11.42 4.50 19.99
N GLU A 41 11.61 4.02 21.22
CA GLU A 41 10.51 3.77 22.15
C GLU A 41 9.79 5.08 22.52
N GLU A 42 10.52 6.17 22.72
CA GLU A 42 9.95 7.51 22.97
C GLU A 42 9.15 8.02 21.76
N PHE A 43 9.70 7.91 20.54
CA PHE A 43 8.96 8.23 19.32
C PHE A 43 7.64 7.46 19.21
N LEU A 44 7.69 6.13 19.35
CA LEU A 44 6.50 5.27 19.29
C LEU A 44 5.51 5.57 20.44
N HIS A 45 6.03 5.95 21.61
CA HIS A 45 5.23 6.37 22.75
C HIS A 45 4.44 7.66 22.46
N LEU A 46 5.09 8.67 21.88
CA LEU A 46 4.44 9.92 21.48
C LEU A 46 3.34 9.67 20.45
N LEU A 47 3.57 8.78 19.48
CA LEU A 47 2.55 8.36 18.52
C LEU A 47 1.37 7.66 19.20
N ARG A 48 1.63 6.77 20.16
CA ARG A 48 0.57 6.15 20.98
C ARG A 48 -0.22 7.17 21.81
N GLU A 49 0.39 8.27 22.22
CA GLU A 49 -0.28 9.37 22.94
C GLU A 49 -0.95 10.40 22.02
N ARG A 50 -0.94 10.18 20.69
CA ARG A 50 -1.43 11.13 19.67
C ARG A 50 -0.69 12.47 19.65
N LYS A 51 0.55 12.49 20.11
CA LYS A 51 1.44 13.67 20.08
C LYS A 51 2.29 13.67 18.81
N THR A 52 1.64 13.66 17.65
CA THR A 52 2.30 13.55 16.34
C THR A 52 3.25 14.70 16.06
N ALA A 53 2.89 15.92 16.46
CA ALA A 53 3.74 17.10 16.32
C ALA A 53 5.04 16.99 17.13
N GLU A 54 4.96 16.55 18.39
CA GLU A 54 6.13 16.33 19.26
C GLU A 54 7.00 15.18 18.70
N ALA A 55 6.36 14.05 18.33
CA ALA A 55 7.06 12.93 17.70
C ALA A 55 7.85 13.38 16.46
N TYR A 56 7.21 14.17 15.59
CA TYR A 56 7.83 14.68 14.36
C TYR A 56 8.94 15.70 14.64
N HIS A 57 8.73 16.68 15.52
CA HIS A 57 9.68 17.77 15.71
C HIS A 57 10.87 17.38 16.59
N ASP A 58 10.61 16.63 17.67
CA ASP A 58 11.57 16.47 18.76
C ASP A 58 12.44 15.23 18.54
N THR A 59 11.89 14.17 17.96
CA THR A 59 12.60 12.87 17.85
C THR A 59 13.17 12.57 16.47
N THR A 60 12.71 13.24 15.39
CA THR A 60 13.17 12.93 14.02
C THR A 60 14.43 13.70 13.60
N THR A 61 15.12 13.24 12.56
CA THR A 61 16.27 13.96 12.00
C THR A 61 15.85 15.18 11.18
N ALA A 62 16.78 16.11 10.95
CA ALA A 62 16.54 17.21 10.00
C ALA A 62 16.28 16.69 8.57
N HIS A 63 16.88 15.56 8.19
CA HIS A 63 16.68 14.95 6.87
C HIS A 63 15.28 14.35 6.73
N PHE A 64 14.77 13.67 7.76
CA PHE A 64 13.38 13.23 7.82
C PHE A 64 12.44 14.40 7.51
N ARG A 65 12.60 15.51 8.25
CA ARG A 65 11.75 16.70 8.12
C ARG A 65 11.94 17.50 6.83
N ALA A 66 13.03 17.24 6.10
CA ALA A 66 13.26 17.86 4.79
C ALA A 66 12.51 17.13 3.67
N LEU A 67 12.21 15.84 3.85
CA LEU A 67 11.57 14.99 2.83
C LEU A 67 10.07 14.81 3.04
N GLN A 68 9.60 14.86 4.29
CA GLN A 68 8.20 14.72 4.64
C GLN A 68 7.78 15.92 5.46
N THR A 69 6.70 16.59 5.10
CA THR A 69 6.14 17.71 5.87
C THR A 69 5.41 17.23 7.13
N PRO A 70 5.19 18.10 8.14
CA PRO A 70 4.41 17.73 9.32
C PRO A 70 3.00 17.23 8.97
N GLN A 71 2.35 17.82 7.96
CA GLN A 71 0.99 17.45 7.54
C GLN A 71 0.97 16.07 6.87
N GLU A 72 1.95 15.77 6.02
CA GLU A 72 2.07 14.44 5.40
C GLU A 72 2.38 13.36 6.43
N PHE A 73 3.22 13.67 7.42
CA PHE A 73 3.49 12.78 8.53
C PHE A 73 2.24 12.52 9.37
N ASP A 74 1.51 13.57 9.75
CA ASP A 74 0.28 13.46 10.55
C ASP A 74 -0.77 12.61 9.82
N LYS A 75 -1.00 12.87 8.52
CA LYS A 75 -1.88 12.07 7.68
C LYS A 75 -1.44 10.60 7.65
N MET A 76 -0.15 10.32 7.46
CA MET A 76 0.37 8.95 7.49
C MET A 76 0.11 8.26 8.84
N MET A 77 0.28 8.97 9.95
CA MET A 77 0.01 8.40 11.27
C MET A 77 -1.49 8.13 11.49
N GLU A 78 -2.37 9.02 11.02
CA GLU A 78 -3.82 8.79 11.04
C GLU A 78 -4.21 7.52 10.28
N LEU A 79 -3.60 7.29 9.10
CA LEU A 79 -3.80 6.09 8.30
C LEU A 79 -3.32 4.81 9.02
N LEU A 80 -2.27 4.90 9.82
CA LEU A 80 -1.80 3.81 10.70
C LEU A 80 -2.71 3.56 11.91
N GLY A 81 -3.68 4.44 12.15
CA GLY A 81 -4.71 4.26 13.17
C GLY A 81 -4.30 4.76 14.54
N LEU A 82 -4.15 6.07 14.72
CA LEU A 82 -3.86 6.66 16.02
C LEU A 82 -5.01 6.46 17.05
N PRO A 83 -4.73 6.14 18.33
CA PRO A 83 -3.40 5.94 18.91
C PRO A 83 -2.74 4.66 18.39
N LEU A 84 -1.44 4.76 18.07
CA LEU A 84 -0.71 3.64 17.50
C LEU A 84 -0.72 2.44 18.44
N THR A 85 -1.21 1.30 17.96
CA THR A 85 -1.14 0.03 18.68
C THR A 85 0.01 -0.79 18.10
N TYR A 86 0.99 -1.11 18.92
CA TYR A 86 2.18 -1.83 18.48
C TYR A 86 2.66 -2.86 19.49
N ARG A 87 3.41 -3.84 18.99
CA ARG A 87 4.15 -4.85 19.75
C ARG A 87 5.62 -4.73 19.40
N LEU A 88 6.45 -4.68 20.43
CA LEU A 88 7.89 -4.55 20.31
C LEU A 88 8.56 -5.57 21.24
N ASP A 89 9.23 -6.58 20.69
CA ASP A 89 10.12 -7.43 21.48
C ASP A 89 11.52 -6.81 21.46
N VAL A 90 11.64 -5.79 22.31
CA VAL A 90 12.78 -4.91 22.50
C VAL A 90 14.14 -5.62 22.42
N TRP A 91 14.26 -6.84 22.94
CA TRP A 91 15.54 -7.55 22.98
C TRP A 91 15.84 -8.36 21.71
N ARG A 92 14.80 -8.86 21.02
CA ARG A 92 14.94 -9.69 19.81
C ARG A 92 15.02 -8.85 18.54
N ASP A 93 14.32 -7.72 18.54
CA ASP A 93 13.99 -7.01 17.31
C ASP A 93 14.93 -5.81 17.05
N ARG A 94 16.05 -5.72 17.78
CA ARG A 94 17.11 -4.70 17.64
C ARG A 94 18.28 -5.22 16.80
N THR A 95 18.86 -4.38 15.95
CA THR A 95 20.18 -4.60 15.36
C THR A 95 21.28 -3.99 16.23
N LEU A 96 22.51 -4.49 16.11
CA LEU A 96 23.67 -3.85 16.72
C LEU A 96 23.84 -2.42 16.15
N GLU A 97 24.27 -1.50 17.00
CA GLU A 97 24.67 -0.16 16.58
C GLU A 97 25.94 -0.25 15.72
N LEU A 98 25.81 0.14 14.46
CA LEU A 98 26.89 0.12 13.48
C LEU A 98 26.90 1.47 12.77
N ASP A 99 28.06 2.10 12.70
CA ASP A 99 28.27 3.37 11.99
C ASP A 99 27.28 4.48 12.37
N ASN A 100 27.03 4.64 13.68
CA ASN A 100 26.06 5.61 14.23
C ASN A 100 24.63 5.40 13.72
N ARG A 101 24.26 4.15 13.41
CA ARG A 101 22.93 3.74 12.99
C ARG A 101 22.48 2.52 13.78
N SER A 102 21.19 2.47 14.10
CA SER A 102 20.50 1.34 14.70
C SER A 102 19.17 1.12 13.98
N ARG A 103 18.70 -0.12 14.00
CA ARG A 103 17.41 -0.51 13.42
C ARG A 103 16.60 -1.30 14.43
N ILE A 104 15.34 -0.92 14.55
CA ILE A 104 14.41 -1.52 15.51
C ILE A 104 13.19 -1.98 14.73
N ARG A 105 12.83 -3.26 14.89
CA ARG A 105 11.67 -3.85 14.22
C ARG A 105 10.54 -4.07 15.20
N GLY A 106 9.31 -4.05 14.71
CA GLY A 106 8.15 -4.38 15.51
C GLY A 106 6.95 -4.74 14.65
N THR A 107 5.78 -4.80 15.27
CA THR A 107 4.51 -5.06 14.59
C THR A 107 3.47 -4.05 15.03
N LEU A 108 2.89 -3.32 14.09
CA LEU A 108 1.71 -2.48 14.27
C LEU A 108 0.46 -3.35 14.15
N ILE A 109 -0.60 -2.97 14.84
CA ILE A 109 -1.95 -3.47 14.59
C ILE A 109 -2.69 -2.33 13.91
N ASP A 110 -3.00 -2.49 12.62
CA ASP A 110 -3.68 -1.46 11.84
C ASP A 110 -5.17 -1.32 12.23
N LEU A 111 -5.87 -0.35 11.62
CA LEU A 111 -7.31 -0.14 11.85
C LEU A 111 -8.18 -1.35 11.48
N GLY A 112 -7.71 -2.22 10.59
CA GLY A 112 -8.35 -3.47 10.20
C GLY A 112 -8.06 -4.64 11.15
N GLY A 113 -7.19 -4.44 12.15
CA GLY A 113 -6.73 -5.50 13.06
C GLY A 113 -5.65 -6.40 12.45
N GLN A 114 -5.01 -5.99 11.36
CA GLN A 114 -3.93 -6.73 10.72
C GLN A 114 -2.57 -6.39 11.34
N ASP A 115 -1.71 -7.39 11.40
CA ASP A 115 -0.33 -7.26 11.86
C ASP A 115 0.55 -6.70 10.73
N VAL A 116 0.97 -5.45 10.84
CA VAL A 116 1.88 -4.79 9.88
C VAL A 116 3.28 -4.73 10.49
N LYS A 117 4.25 -5.43 9.89
CA LYS A 117 5.65 -5.36 10.35
C LYS A 117 6.24 -4.00 10.00
N PHE A 118 6.93 -3.39 10.96
CA PHE A 118 7.58 -2.11 10.76
C PHE A 118 9.05 -2.14 11.16
N THR A 119 9.78 -1.18 10.64
CA THR A 119 11.18 -0.87 10.93
C THR A 119 11.31 0.62 11.27
N VAL A 120 11.98 0.92 12.38
CA VAL A 120 12.45 2.27 12.75
C VAL A 120 13.96 2.30 12.55
N ASP A 121 14.42 3.16 11.65
CA ASP A 121 15.84 3.46 11.46
C ASP A 121 16.20 4.67 12.31
N VAL A 122 17.13 4.48 13.25
CA VAL A 122 17.64 5.50 14.15
C VAL A 122 19.08 5.82 13.75
N VAL A 123 19.44 7.10 13.70
CA VAL A 123 20.80 7.55 13.41
C VAL A 123 21.25 8.60 14.40
N ARG A 124 22.57 8.73 14.57
CA ARG A 124 23.14 9.76 15.43
C ARG A 124 23.27 11.09 14.67
N GLU A 125 22.54 12.10 15.10
CA GLU A 125 22.58 13.48 14.60
C GLU A 125 23.12 14.39 15.70
N GLN A 126 24.29 15.02 15.47
CA GLN A 126 24.92 15.96 16.42
C GLN A 126 25.21 15.39 17.83
N GLY A 127 25.30 14.07 17.96
CA GLY A 127 25.59 13.38 19.23
C GLY A 127 24.37 12.71 19.85
N ASP A 128 23.17 13.10 19.42
CA ASP A 128 21.89 12.55 19.89
C ASP A 128 21.35 11.53 18.89
N TRP A 129 20.68 10.50 19.39
CA TRP A 129 19.96 9.56 18.55
C TRP A 129 18.65 10.19 18.08
N LYS A 130 18.30 9.99 16.81
CA LYS A 130 17.06 10.49 16.22
C LYS A 130 16.52 9.56 15.15
N ILE A 131 15.21 9.62 14.94
CA ILE A 131 14.49 8.83 13.96
C ILE A 131 14.80 9.33 12.56
N ASN A 132 15.49 8.51 11.77
CA ASN A 132 15.74 8.78 10.38
C ASN A 132 14.62 8.25 9.49
N ALA A 133 14.06 7.06 9.79
CA ALA A 133 12.93 6.53 9.04
C ALA A 133 12.01 5.69 9.93
N PHE A 134 10.73 5.63 9.58
CA PHE A 134 9.71 4.78 10.19
C PHE A 134 8.86 4.14 9.09
N VAL A 135 9.14 2.90 8.75
CA VAL A 135 8.65 2.29 7.52
C VAL A 135 8.07 0.90 7.77
N ASP A 136 7.28 0.38 6.84
CA ASP A 136 7.02 -1.07 6.82
C ASP A 136 8.32 -1.83 6.45
N ASP A 137 8.40 -3.11 6.83
CA ASP A 137 9.64 -3.89 6.66
C ASP A 137 10.04 -4.01 5.17
N ASP A 138 9.05 -4.00 4.27
CA ASP A 138 9.27 -4.10 2.82
C ASP A 138 9.74 -2.79 2.18
N ARG A 139 9.60 -1.64 2.86
CA ARG A 139 10.18 -0.36 2.44
C ARG A 139 11.39 0.03 3.25
N ALA A 140 12.06 -0.93 3.87
CA ALA A 140 13.40 -0.71 4.39
C ALA A 140 14.28 -0.11 3.25
N ASN A 141 14.90 1.04 3.53
CA ASN A 141 15.81 1.77 2.63
C ASN A 141 15.18 2.70 1.56
N VAL A 142 13.88 3.01 1.58
CA VAL A 142 13.31 4.04 0.67
C VAL A 142 13.77 5.48 0.98
N GLY A 143 14.49 5.66 2.08
CA GLY A 143 15.05 6.94 2.52
C GLY A 143 14.46 7.40 3.86
N PRO A 144 14.86 8.59 4.34
CA PRO A 144 14.32 9.18 5.56
C PRO A 144 12.83 9.52 5.44
N GLY A 145 12.09 9.45 6.55
CA GLY A 145 10.65 9.74 6.60
C GLY A 145 9.80 8.56 7.10
N ALA A 146 8.47 8.76 7.20
CA ALA A 146 7.52 7.71 7.57
C ALA A 146 6.76 7.17 6.35
N TRP A 147 7.02 5.92 5.99
CA TRP A 147 6.59 5.32 4.72
C TRP A 147 5.99 3.94 4.90
N PHE A 148 4.66 3.85 4.85
CA PHE A 148 3.94 2.59 4.95
C PHE A 148 3.15 2.31 3.68
N LYS A 149 3.12 1.05 3.23
CA LYS A 149 2.13 0.54 2.28
C LYS A 149 0.80 0.49 2.98
N GLN A 150 -0.09 1.43 2.67
CA GLN A 150 -1.46 1.39 3.17
C GLN A 150 -2.44 1.67 2.06
N ILE A 151 -3.55 0.94 2.12
CA ILE A 151 -4.74 1.25 1.33
C ILE A 151 -5.22 2.64 1.76
N PRO A 152 -5.31 3.62 0.85
CA PRO A 152 -5.83 4.95 1.19
C PRO A 152 -7.23 4.85 1.80
N LEU A 153 -7.60 5.85 2.63
CA LEU A 153 -8.98 5.95 3.12
C LEU A 153 -9.96 6.08 1.95
N ARG A 154 -11.22 5.74 2.19
CA ARG A 154 -12.26 5.81 1.15
C ARG A 154 -12.36 7.18 0.49
N GLU A 155 -12.19 8.26 1.25
CA GLU A 155 -12.17 9.63 0.72
C GLU A 155 -10.98 9.86 -0.23
N ASP A 156 -9.79 9.36 0.14
CA ASP A 156 -8.60 9.42 -0.70
C ASP A 156 -8.75 8.55 -1.95
N LEU A 157 -9.39 7.38 -1.84
CA LEU A 157 -9.70 6.53 -3.00
C LEU A 157 -10.64 7.25 -3.98
N ASN A 158 -11.68 7.91 -3.48
CA ASN A 158 -12.61 8.69 -4.31
C ASN A 158 -11.87 9.81 -5.05
N LEU A 159 -11.00 10.55 -4.36
CA LEU A 159 -10.17 11.59 -4.97
C LEU A 159 -9.21 11.02 -6.03
N LEU A 160 -8.58 9.89 -5.73
CA LEU A 160 -7.65 9.21 -6.62
C LEU A 160 -8.35 8.74 -7.90
N THR A 161 -9.44 7.99 -7.79
CA THR A 161 -10.19 7.48 -8.96
C THR A 161 -10.88 8.61 -9.72
N GLY A 162 -11.42 9.62 -9.02
CA GLY A 162 -12.00 10.81 -9.63
C GLY A 162 -11.00 11.59 -10.47
N LYS A 163 -9.78 11.82 -9.95
CA LYS A 163 -8.68 12.44 -10.71
C LYS A 163 -8.30 11.60 -11.94
N THR A 164 -8.18 10.28 -11.79
CA THR A 164 -7.91 9.38 -12.92
C THR A 164 -8.99 9.48 -14.00
N MET A 165 -10.27 9.41 -13.61
CA MET A 165 -11.39 9.48 -14.53
C MET A 165 -11.50 10.83 -15.24
N LYS A 166 -11.20 11.93 -14.54
CA LYS A 166 -11.15 13.26 -15.13
C LYS A 166 -10.12 13.34 -16.26
N VAL A 167 -8.87 12.92 -15.99
CA VAL A 167 -7.80 12.97 -16.99
C VAL A 167 -8.12 12.05 -18.18
N PHE A 168 -8.73 10.89 -17.92
CA PHE A 168 -9.19 9.99 -18.98
C PHE A 168 -10.27 10.64 -19.85
N ARG A 169 -11.33 11.22 -19.25
CA ARG A 169 -12.39 11.93 -19.96
C ARG A 169 -11.82 13.05 -20.83
N GLU A 170 -10.99 13.92 -20.26
CA GLU A 170 -10.38 15.05 -20.97
C GLU A 170 -9.52 14.56 -22.15
N SER A 171 -8.84 13.42 -22.00
CA SER A 171 -8.03 12.82 -23.07
C SER A 171 -8.89 12.20 -24.19
N ILE A 172 -10.04 11.61 -23.84
CA ILE A 172 -11.03 11.12 -24.81
C ILE A 172 -11.62 12.30 -25.61
N GLU A 173 -12.05 13.36 -24.93
CA GLU A 173 -12.62 14.57 -25.55
C GLU A 173 -11.62 15.28 -26.46
N ALA A 174 -10.34 15.30 -26.08
CA ALA A 174 -9.26 15.86 -26.89
C ALA A 174 -8.85 14.97 -28.07
N GLY A 175 -9.22 13.68 -28.06
CA GLY A 175 -8.75 12.69 -29.04
C GLY A 175 -7.25 12.35 -28.89
N ASP A 176 -6.65 12.68 -27.74
CA ASP A 176 -5.21 12.57 -27.48
C ASP A 176 -4.97 11.98 -26.09
N MET A 177 -4.33 10.81 -26.06
CA MET A 177 -4.02 10.08 -24.83
C MET A 177 -2.72 10.53 -24.15
N SER A 178 -2.02 11.54 -24.68
CA SER A 178 -0.73 11.98 -24.15
C SER A 178 -0.81 12.42 -22.69
N ALA A 179 -1.84 13.19 -22.33
CA ALA A 179 -2.03 13.64 -20.94
C ALA A 179 -2.31 12.47 -20.00
N PHE A 180 -3.17 11.53 -20.41
CA PHE A 180 -3.47 10.33 -19.64
C PHE A 180 -2.24 9.44 -19.49
N TYR A 181 -1.50 9.17 -20.56
CA TYR A 181 -0.27 8.39 -20.56
C TYR A 181 0.77 8.95 -19.60
N ASN A 182 0.98 10.27 -19.61
CA ASN A 182 1.93 10.95 -18.73
C ASN A 182 1.51 10.94 -17.25
N ALA A 183 0.23 10.70 -16.96
CA ALA A 183 -0.29 10.57 -15.59
C ALA A 183 -0.22 9.13 -15.04
N MET A 184 0.12 8.15 -15.90
CA MET A 184 0.29 6.75 -15.49
C MET A 184 1.65 6.54 -14.79
N SER A 185 1.80 5.39 -14.15
CA SER A 185 3.03 4.96 -13.48
C SER A 185 4.19 4.82 -14.46
N ASP A 186 5.40 5.09 -14.01
CA ASP A 186 6.64 4.87 -14.76
C ASP A 186 6.72 3.39 -15.18
N SER A 187 6.36 2.46 -14.28
CA SER A 187 6.30 1.02 -14.58
C SER A 187 5.37 0.68 -15.75
N PHE A 188 4.23 1.36 -15.90
CA PHE A 188 3.35 1.17 -17.05
C PHE A 188 3.98 1.66 -18.35
N THR A 189 4.57 2.86 -18.33
CA THR A 189 5.15 3.49 -19.53
C THR A 189 6.39 2.77 -20.06
N ILE A 190 7.04 1.94 -19.23
CA ILE A 190 8.11 1.02 -19.66
C ILE A 190 7.54 -0.09 -20.56
N GLY A 191 6.36 -0.63 -20.22
CA GLY A 191 5.79 -1.81 -20.91
C GLY A 191 4.85 -1.48 -22.07
N ILE A 192 4.18 -0.34 -22.04
CA ILE A 192 3.17 0.07 -23.02
C ILE A 192 3.54 1.43 -23.60
N THR A 193 3.51 1.57 -24.93
CA THR A 193 3.74 2.87 -25.58
C THR A 193 2.45 3.69 -25.67
N LEU A 194 2.60 5.02 -25.84
CA LEU A 194 1.48 5.93 -26.07
C LEU A 194 0.58 5.48 -27.24
N GLU A 195 1.17 5.03 -28.35
CA GLU A 195 0.41 4.59 -29.52
C GLU A 195 -0.45 3.36 -29.21
N ARG A 196 0.08 2.40 -28.45
CA ARG A 196 -0.67 1.22 -28.02
C ARG A 196 -1.84 1.61 -27.12
N LEU A 197 -1.63 2.56 -26.21
CA LEU A 197 -2.69 3.09 -25.35
C LEU A 197 -3.78 3.78 -26.18
N GLN A 198 -3.40 4.62 -27.14
CA GLN A 198 -4.34 5.32 -28.02
C GLN A 198 -5.15 4.37 -28.90
N ILE A 199 -4.53 3.28 -29.39
CA ILE A 199 -5.23 2.22 -30.11
C ILE A 199 -6.24 1.51 -29.19
N LYS A 200 -5.85 1.17 -27.95
CA LYS A 200 -6.74 0.49 -26.98
C LYS A 200 -8.03 1.29 -26.75
N PHE A 201 -7.93 2.61 -26.63
CA PHE A 201 -9.07 3.48 -26.31
C PHE A 201 -9.68 4.19 -27.52
N ARG A 202 -9.32 3.77 -28.74
CA ARG A 202 -9.85 4.38 -29.97
C ARG A 202 -11.36 4.30 -30.09
N SER A 203 -11.95 3.16 -29.72
CA SER A 203 -13.40 2.99 -29.76
C SER A 203 -14.14 4.00 -28.89
N TYR A 204 -13.57 4.39 -27.74
CA TYR A 204 -14.17 5.40 -26.86
C TYR A 204 -14.13 6.79 -27.48
N MET A 205 -13.00 7.15 -28.11
CA MET A 205 -12.86 8.42 -28.83
C MET A 205 -13.82 8.49 -30.02
N ASP A 206 -13.95 7.39 -30.77
CA ASP A 206 -14.82 7.31 -31.96
C ASP A 206 -16.31 7.28 -31.59
N ALA A 207 -16.68 6.63 -30.48
CA ALA A 207 -18.07 6.52 -30.01
C ALA A 207 -18.58 7.80 -29.34
N ASN A 208 -17.68 8.72 -28.94
CA ASN A 208 -18.01 9.99 -28.29
C ASN A 208 -18.98 9.84 -27.12
N TYR A 209 -18.69 8.87 -26.24
CA TYR A 209 -19.47 8.67 -25.01
C TYR A 209 -19.45 9.94 -24.15
N ASP A 210 -20.62 10.40 -23.74
CA ASP A 210 -20.73 11.52 -22.82
C ASP A 210 -20.37 11.05 -21.40
N LEU A 211 -19.16 11.39 -20.96
CA LEU A 211 -18.66 11.12 -19.61
C LEU A 211 -18.67 12.39 -18.73
N THR A 212 -19.34 13.46 -19.17
CA THR A 212 -19.32 14.75 -18.48
C THR A 212 -19.82 14.62 -17.04
N GLY A 213 -19.05 15.15 -16.08
CA GLY A 213 -19.40 15.14 -14.66
C GLY A 213 -19.16 13.81 -13.95
N ILE A 214 -18.54 12.83 -14.62
CA ILE A 214 -18.18 11.55 -13.99
C ILE A 214 -17.23 11.75 -12.80
N GLU A 215 -16.36 12.76 -12.84
CA GLU A 215 -15.43 13.11 -11.77
C GLU A 215 -16.11 13.68 -10.51
N ASP A 216 -17.32 14.19 -10.65
CA ASP A 216 -18.12 14.76 -9.55
C ASP A 216 -19.00 13.69 -8.86
N LEU A 217 -19.06 12.49 -9.45
CA LEU A 217 -19.79 11.35 -8.89
C LEU A 217 -18.88 10.55 -7.95
N GLU A 218 -19.44 10.13 -6.82
CA GLU A 218 -18.76 9.15 -5.97
C GLU A 218 -18.84 7.75 -6.61
N PRO A 219 -17.70 7.06 -6.81
CA PRO A 219 -17.69 5.70 -7.31
C PRO A 219 -18.31 4.75 -6.28
N THR A 220 -18.98 3.71 -6.77
CA THR A 220 -19.42 2.58 -5.95
C THR A 220 -18.41 1.45 -6.09
N TYR A 221 -17.62 1.22 -5.04
CA TYR A 221 -16.70 0.09 -4.97
C TYR A 221 -17.46 -1.20 -4.65
N GLN A 222 -17.20 -2.24 -5.45
CA GLN A 222 -17.83 -3.55 -5.29
C GLN A 222 -17.17 -4.38 -4.19
N GLU A 223 -15.88 -4.16 -3.98
CA GLU A 223 -15.06 -4.83 -2.97
C GLU A 223 -14.09 -3.83 -2.31
N LEU A 224 -13.52 -4.23 -1.17
CA LEU A 224 -12.42 -3.49 -0.59
C LEU A 224 -11.19 -3.58 -1.50
N PRO A 225 -10.33 -2.55 -1.53
CA PRO A 225 -9.09 -2.62 -2.28
C PRO A 225 -8.26 -3.83 -1.86
N VAL A 226 -7.71 -4.55 -2.84
CA VAL A 226 -6.84 -5.70 -2.61
C VAL A 226 -5.47 -5.44 -3.23
N PHE A 227 -4.42 -6.00 -2.61
CA PHE A 227 -3.09 -6.03 -3.21
C PHE A 227 -2.90 -7.34 -3.98
N GLU A 228 -2.45 -7.23 -5.22
CA GLU A 228 -2.11 -8.35 -6.07
C GLU A 228 -0.72 -8.14 -6.68
N ASP A 229 0.02 -9.24 -6.86
CA ASP A 229 1.25 -9.24 -7.65
C ASP A 229 0.88 -9.43 -9.11
N ILE A 230 1.19 -8.45 -9.95
CA ILE A 230 0.93 -8.52 -11.39
C ILE A 230 2.26 -8.68 -12.09
N GLY A 231 2.45 -9.79 -12.80
CA GLY A 231 3.63 -9.87 -13.65
C GLY A 231 3.40 -9.46 -15.09
N LEU A 232 4.48 -8.90 -15.61
CA LEU A 232 4.65 -8.32 -16.92
C LEU A 232 5.67 -9.16 -17.65
N GLY A 233 5.24 -9.80 -18.73
CA GLY A 233 6.13 -10.55 -19.61
C GLY A 233 5.48 -10.73 -20.97
N ILE A 234 6.31 -10.80 -22.00
CA ILE A 234 5.86 -11.14 -23.36
C ILE A 234 5.87 -12.67 -23.51
N ASP A 235 6.76 -13.37 -22.79
CA ASP A 235 6.96 -14.82 -22.80
C ASP A 235 7.26 -15.35 -21.38
N GLU A 236 7.12 -16.68 -21.16
CA GLU A 236 7.28 -17.34 -19.84
C GLU A 236 8.68 -17.18 -19.21
N GLU A 237 9.70 -16.86 -20.00
CA GLU A 237 11.09 -16.76 -19.55
C GLU A 237 11.52 -15.33 -19.14
N ASP A 238 10.74 -14.30 -19.49
CA ASP A 238 11.06 -12.88 -19.24
C ASP A 238 9.88 -12.18 -18.55
N PHE A 239 9.58 -12.65 -17.34
CA PHE A 239 8.47 -12.18 -16.51
C PHE A 239 9.00 -11.33 -15.36
N THR A 240 8.69 -10.04 -15.36
CA THR A 240 8.93 -9.13 -14.25
C THR A 240 7.66 -9.02 -13.43
N THR A 241 7.70 -9.38 -12.15
CA THR A 241 6.58 -9.18 -11.24
C THR A 241 6.59 -7.75 -10.69
N ILE A 242 5.46 -7.05 -10.82
CA ILE A 242 5.17 -5.83 -10.08
C ILE A 242 4.40 -6.25 -8.83
N GLU A 243 5.06 -6.11 -7.69
CA GLU A 243 4.51 -6.44 -6.38
C GLU A 243 3.59 -5.32 -5.87
N ASP A 244 2.66 -5.66 -4.97
CA ASP A 244 1.80 -4.71 -4.25
C ASP A 244 0.96 -3.77 -5.13
N VAL A 245 0.40 -4.29 -6.22
CA VAL A 245 -0.52 -3.50 -7.05
C VAL A 245 -1.88 -3.42 -6.36
N MET A 246 -2.32 -2.21 -6.00
CA MET A 246 -3.64 -1.98 -5.43
C MET A 246 -4.70 -2.06 -6.52
N ILE A 247 -5.64 -3.01 -6.40
CA ILE A 247 -6.74 -3.21 -7.33
C ILE A 247 -8.03 -2.63 -6.75
N LEU A 248 -8.65 -1.73 -7.52
CA LEU A 248 -9.96 -1.14 -7.24
C LEU A 248 -10.96 -1.62 -8.29
N ARG A 249 -12.08 -2.19 -7.84
CA ARG A 249 -13.20 -2.57 -8.71
C ARG A 249 -14.46 -1.86 -8.28
N GLY A 250 -15.20 -1.38 -9.28
CA GLY A 250 -16.40 -0.61 -9.02
C GLY A 250 -17.07 -0.13 -10.28
N TYR A 251 -17.97 0.82 -10.10
CA TYR A 251 -18.60 1.54 -11.19
C TYR A 251 -18.89 2.98 -10.79
N TYR A 252 -18.91 3.86 -11.78
CA TYR A 252 -19.50 5.19 -11.63
C TYR A 252 -21.00 5.12 -11.94
N PRO A 253 -21.89 5.67 -11.09
CA PRO A 253 -23.34 5.63 -11.27
C PRO A 253 -23.83 6.66 -12.31
N LEU A 254 -23.14 6.77 -13.45
CA LEU A 254 -23.49 7.66 -14.54
C LEU A 254 -24.86 7.30 -15.14
N LYS A 255 -25.52 8.28 -15.75
CA LYS A 255 -26.81 8.12 -16.45
C LYS A 255 -26.61 8.31 -17.96
N PRO A 256 -27.34 7.57 -18.81
CA PRO A 256 -28.38 6.58 -18.48
C PRO A 256 -27.83 5.19 -18.12
N LYS A 257 -26.51 4.98 -18.20
CA LYS A 257 -25.87 3.69 -17.92
C LYS A 257 -24.63 3.90 -17.04
N PRO A 258 -24.37 2.99 -16.09
CA PRO A 258 -23.19 3.08 -15.23
C PRO A 258 -21.93 2.75 -16.04
N VAL A 259 -20.78 3.15 -15.50
CA VAL A 259 -19.47 2.93 -16.12
C VAL A 259 -18.63 2.03 -15.22
N PRO A 260 -18.56 0.72 -15.49
CA PRO A 260 -17.73 -0.22 -14.74
C PRO A 260 -16.25 0.06 -14.92
N PHE A 261 -15.45 -0.16 -13.88
CA PHE A 261 -14.01 -0.02 -13.92
C PHE A 261 -13.28 -1.09 -13.12
N LYS A 262 -12.07 -1.40 -13.57
CA LYS A 262 -10.99 -2.03 -12.80
C LYS A 262 -9.74 -1.16 -12.94
N LEU A 263 -9.36 -0.50 -11.84
CA LEU A 263 -8.21 0.38 -11.77
C LEU A 263 -7.15 -0.29 -10.93
N SER A 264 -5.92 -0.33 -11.44
CA SER A 264 -4.78 -0.90 -10.71
C SER A 264 -3.76 0.21 -10.49
N TYR A 265 -3.33 0.40 -9.25
CA TYR A 265 -2.39 1.45 -8.86
C TYR A 265 -1.13 0.84 -8.26
N VAL A 266 0.01 1.42 -8.59
CA VAL A 266 1.29 1.16 -7.92
C VAL A 266 1.66 2.37 -7.10
N TYR A 267 2.33 2.15 -5.98
CA TYR A 267 2.84 3.25 -5.18
C TYR A 267 4.21 3.68 -5.70
N GLU A 268 4.26 4.81 -6.38
CA GLU A 268 5.48 5.49 -6.78
C GLU A 268 5.66 6.70 -5.87
N HIS A 269 6.48 6.50 -4.84
CA HIS A 269 6.62 7.45 -3.74
C HIS A 269 6.73 8.91 -4.23
N PRO A 270 5.92 9.84 -3.70
CA PRO A 270 4.95 9.68 -2.59
C PRO A 270 3.52 9.31 -3.01
N GLU A 271 3.24 9.03 -4.28
CA GLU A 271 1.89 8.97 -4.84
C GLU A 271 1.48 7.56 -5.29
N TRP A 272 0.18 7.26 -5.20
CA TRP A 272 -0.40 6.15 -5.95
C TRP A 272 -0.57 6.60 -7.41
N LYS A 273 0.13 5.93 -8.33
CA LYS A 273 0.03 6.18 -9.76
C LYS A 273 -0.70 5.04 -10.46
N LEU A 274 -1.44 5.39 -11.50
CA LEU A 274 -2.23 4.44 -12.26
C LEU A 274 -1.31 3.50 -13.04
N PHE A 275 -1.35 2.22 -12.72
CA PHE A 275 -0.59 1.18 -13.40
C PHE A 275 -1.38 0.52 -14.51
N GLN A 276 -2.62 0.09 -14.25
CA GLN A 276 -3.47 -0.50 -15.26
C GLN A 276 -4.85 0.15 -15.23
N PHE A 277 -5.33 0.51 -16.41
CA PHE A 277 -6.63 1.11 -16.60
C PHE A 277 -7.49 0.19 -17.46
N ASP A 278 -8.56 -0.31 -16.85
CA ASP A 278 -9.60 -1.06 -17.53
C ASP A 278 -10.95 -0.41 -17.22
N ILE A 279 -11.59 0.07 -18.27
CA ILE A 279 -12.89 0.70 -18.22
C ILE A 279 -13.73 0.05 -19.29
N SER A 280 -14.96 -0.26 -18.92
CA SER A 280 -15.92 -0.87 -19.82
C SER A 280 -16.92 0.16 -20.31
N GLU A 281 -17.48 -0.10 -21.49
CA GLU A 281 -18.46 0.80 -22.09
C GLU A 281 -19.65 0.95 -21.12
N PRO A 282 -20.33 2.11 -21.11
CA PRO A 282 -21.47 2.31 -20.23
C PRO A 282 -22.50 1.19 -20.40
N THR A 283 -22.60 0.30 -19.42
CA THR A 283 -23.38 -0.93 -19.50
C THR A 283 -23.82 -1.43 -18.14
N ILE A 284 -24.98 -2.08 -18.11
CA ILE A 284 -25.49 -2.75 -16.91
C ILE A 284 -25.03 -4.21 -16.80
N THR A 285 -24.54 -4.79 -17.91
CA THR A 285 -24.27 -6.23 -18.03
C THR A 285 -23.05 -6.70 -17.25
N GLU A 286 -22.18 -5.79 -16.86
CA GLU A 286 -20.97 -6.10 -16.08
C GLU A 286 -21.16 -5.89 -14.58
N LEU A 287 -22.30 -5.33 -14.16
CA LEU A 287 -22.62 -5.24 -12.76
C LEU A 287 -23.08 -6.60 -12.24
N SER A 288 -22.74 -6.90 -11.00
CA SER A 288 -23.39 -8.00 -10.31
C SER A 288 -24.91 -7.73 -10.22
N PRO A 289 -25.77 -8.76 -10.12
CA PRO A 289 -27.20 -8.53 -9.97
C PRO A 289 -27.56 -7.64 -8.76
N GLN A 290 -26.76 -7.69 -7.70
CA GLN A 290 -26.96 -6.85 -6.51
C GLN A 290 -26.62 -5.39 -6.80
N ASP A 291 -25.49 -5.13 -7.45
CA ASP A 291 -25.05 -3.78 -7.81
C ASP A 291 -25.97 -3.14 -8.85
N CYS A 292 -26.42 -3.93 -9.82
CA CYS A 292 -27.37 -3.45 -10.83
C CYS A 292 -28.68 -2.99 -10.18
N ILE A 293 -29.20 -3.75 -9.20
CA ILE A 293 -30.41 -3.37 -8.47
C ILE A 293 -30.18 -2.10 -7.64
N LEU A 294 -29.02 -1.96 -7.00
CA LEU A 294 -28.67 -0.74 -6.27
C LEU A 294 -28.60 0.47 -7.22
N TRP A 295 -27.94 0.31 -8.37
CA TRP A 295 -27.87 1.33 -9.39
C TRP A 295 -29.26 1.72 -9.93
N LEU A 296 -30.14 0.76 -10.23
CA LEU A 296 -31.51 1.02 -10.71
C LEU A 296 -32.32 1.90 -9.75
N GLN A 297 -32.06 1.85 -8.44
CA GLN A 297 -32.77 2.71 -7.47
C GLN A 297 -32.52 4.21 -7.72
N THR A 298 -31.39 4.56 -8.34
CA THR A 298 -30.99 5.93 -8.69
C THR A 298 -31.58 6.43 -10.02
N GLN A 299 -32.17 5.53 -10.80
CA GLN A 299 -32.69 5.80 -12.13
C GLN A 299 -34.17 6.19 -12.10
N GLU A 300 -34.61 6.91 -13.14
CA GLU A 300 -36.03 7.21 -13.34
C GLU A 300 -36.81 5.95 -13.71
N ASN A 301 -36.26 5.15 -14.63
CA ASN A 301 -36.79 3.83 -14.97
C ASN A 301 -36.17 2.77 -14.06
N LYS A 302 -36.99 2.19 -13.18
CA LYS A 302 -36.59 1.20 -12.17
C LYS A 302 -36.96 -0.23 -12.56
N ASP A 303 -37.15 -0.51 -13.86
CA ASP A 303 -37.51 -1.84 -14.33
C ASP A 303 -36.41 -2.87 -13.98
N PRO A 304 -36.66 -3.80 -13.03
CA PRO A 304 -35.68 -4.77 -12.58
C PRO A 304 -35.35 -5.80 -13.66
N ALA A 305 -36.16 -5.95 -14.71
CA ALA A 305 -35.87 -6.88 -15.80
C ALA A 305 -34.52 -6.57 -16.48
N GLN A 306 -34.09 -5.30 -16.45
CA GLN A 306 -32.80 -4.86 -16.95
C GLN A 306 -31.61 -5.54 -16.25
N CYS A 307 -31.74 -5.91 -14.96
CA CYS A 307 -30.67 -6.54 -14.19
C CYS A 307 -30.68 -8.07 -14.25
N PHE A 308 -31.76 -8.67 -14.72
CA PHE A 308 -31.98 -10.11 -14.63
C PHE A 308 -32.17 -10.78 -15.99
N ASP A 309 -31.84 -10.11 -17.10
CA ASP A 309 -32.09 -10.68 -18.42
C ASP A 309 -31.41 -12.06 -18.56
N ILE A 310 -32.26 -13.09 -18.57
CA ILE A 310 -31.91 -14.49 -18.31
C ILE A 310 -31.15 -15.08 -19.51
N GLU A 311 -31.31 -14.49 -20.70
CA GLU A 311 -30.68 -14.98 -21.93
C GLU A 311 -29.19 -14.62 -22.02
N LEU A 312 -28.75 -13.46 -21.50
CA LEU A 312 -27.33 -13.07 -21.48
C LEU A 312 -26.51 -13.86 -20.45
N ASN A 313 -27.11 -14.18 -19.30
CA ASN A 313 -26.46 -14.95 -18.24
C ASN A 313 -26.26 -16.45 -18.59
N ARG A 314 -27.06 -17.00 -19.51
CA ARG A 314 -26.89 -18.39 -19.99
C ARG A 314 -25.63 -18.56 -20.84
N THR A 315 -25.29 -17.55 -21.64
CA THR A 315 -24.11 -17.57 -22.52
C THR A 315 -22.82 -17.38 -21.72
N GLN A 316 -22.83 -16.55 -20.66
CA GLN A 316 -21.66 -16.36 -19.78
C GLN A 316 -21.38 -17.54 -18.83
N ARG A 317 -22.38 -18.38 -18.50
CA ARG A 317 -22.20 -19.55 -17.62
C ARG A 317 -21.83 -20.85 -18.34
N GLY A 318 -21.61 -20.83 -19.65
CA GLY A 318 -21.18 -22.01 -20.40
C GLY A 318 -22.17 -23.19 -20.32
N ILE A 319 -23.45 -22.92 -20.05
CA ILE A 319 -24.47 -23.98 -20.03
C ILE A 319 -24.94 -24.17 -21.48
N ILE A 320 -24.21 -25.01 -22.21
CA ILE A 320 -24.71 -25.63 -23.44
C ILE A 320 -25.85 -26.55 -23.02
N THR A 321 -27.09 -26.08 -23.13
CA THR A 321 -28.22 -27.01 -23.21
C THR A 321 -28.28 -27.52 -24.64
N ASP A 322 -27.61 -28.65 -24.87
CA ASP A 322 -27.86 -29.48 -26.03
C ASP A 322 -29.29 -30.04 -25.90
N SER A 323 -30.19 -29.59 -26.76
CA SER A 323 -31.54 -30.16 -26.88
C SER A 323 -31.83 -30.47 -28.34
N ARG A 324 -31.84 -31.78 -28.61
CA ARG A 324 -32.30 -32.47 -29.81
C ARG A 324 -33.65 -31.99 -30.35
#